data_AF-A0A1B8G0A1-F1
#
_entry.id   AF-A0A1B8G0A1-F1
#
_cell.length_a   1.000
_cell.length_b   1.000
_cell.length_c   1.000
_cell.angle_alpha   90.00
_cell.angle_beta   90.00
_cell.angle_gamma   90.00
#
_symmetry.space_group_name_H-M   'P 1'
#
loop_
_entity.id
_entity.type
_entity.pdbx_description
1 polymer ?
#
loop_
_entity_poly.entity_id
_entity_poly.type
_entity_poly.pdbx_seq_one_letter_code
_entity_poly.pdbx_strand_id
1 'polypeptide(L)'
;MVPIHRNPSALRHLRRKAIATWRVSLDHAGLRSFTVETNKLGSVERVIRDGLSASEHHYGAIVVGGGPAGLATVGTLLDEDVKPILWIDDKFQGGRLNAKYREVPSNTKVSLFVAFARATAAFRKIADQDPTPPAYAALQAMDQDTGCTLAAAGDMVVELTAGLGREADVVMEYGRMEVGSLNQEGVWSVTTRARPAQAKKAGIPTTRLLVLATGARPLSPRLPDTYTHLTPLQLDTALSPTALAEALPRDKDVKIGLVGASHSAILVLRNLYELARSTHPGLRVKWFSRHPLRYAVDKGDWILRDNTGLKGETAVWARENLEEGVWEQSEVKEFVQKIFTAPGEGEKVAYERELGEGGVDMICEAVGFEKAGLPRLERRGERAGEGGVGRIEADGLTGGLRDEGGEIRGLKGVGIAWPERVTDKEGNVESAVGLWKFMRYLKRVVPEWARESK
;
A
#
# COMPACT_ATOMS: atom_id res chain seq x y z
N MET A 1 -12.92 36.48 40.21
CA MET A 1 -11.81 37.14 40.94
C MET A 1 -11.34 36.20 42.04
N VAL A 2 -10.41 35.29 41.71
CA VAL A 2 -9.41 34.65 42.59
C VAL A 2 -8.33 34.12 41.62
N PRO A 3 -7.05 34.54 41.71
CA PRO A 3 -6.01 34.13 40.77
C PRO A 3 -5.27 32.88 41.29
N ILE A 4 -5.05 31.90 40.42
CA ILE A 4 -4.12 30.79 40.70
C ILE A 4 -2.81 31.07 39.96
N HIS A 5 -1.79 31.48 40.72
CA HIS A 5 -0.43 31.63 40.26
C HIS A 5 0.15 30.28 39.81
N ARG A 6 0.55 30.17 38.53
CA ARG A 6 1.38 29.07 38.04
C ARG A 6 2.85 29.42 38.25
N ASN A 7 3.50 28.70 39.15
CA ASN A 7 4.91 28.85 39.53
C ASN A 7 5.84 28.23 38.44
N PRO A 8 6.72 28.99 37.76
CA PRO A 8 7.56 28.52 36.66
C PRO A 8 8.76 27.62 37.05
N SER A 9 8.87 27.21 38.31
CA SER A 9 10.00 26.43 38.84
C SER A 9 9.78 24.91 38.77
N ALA A 10 8.53 24.43 38.68
CA ALA A 10 8.23 23.00 38.60
C ALA A 10 8.56 22.36 37.22
N LEU A 11 8.58 23.17 36.14
CA LEU A 11 8.86 22.70 34.78
C LEU A 11 10.37 22.54 34.48
N ARG A 12 11.26 23.03 35.34
CA ARG A 12 12.72 22.87 35.16
C ARG A 12 13.29 21.62 35.81
N HIS A 13 12.59 21.01 36.77
CA HIS A 13 13.08 19.82 37.45
C HIS A 13 12.79 18.51 36.69
N LEU A 14 11.75 18.49 35.85
CA LEU A 14 11.43 17.36 34.96
C LEU A 14 12.28 17.35 33.68
N ARG A 15 12.88 18.48 33.27
CA ARG A 15 13.80 18.56 32.12
C ARG A 15 15.26 18.23 32.45
N ARG A 16 15.65 18.12 33.73
CA ARG A 16 17.02 17.76 34.15
C ARG A 16 17.25 16.26 34.40
N LYS A 17 16.20 15.42 34.44
CA LYS A 17 16.34 13.95 34.54
C LYS A 17 16.39 13.21 33.21
N ALA A 18 16.26 13.91 32.07
CA ALA A 18 16.32 13.31 30.73
C ALA A 18 17.64 13.56 29.96
N ILE A 19 18.60 14.29 30.55
CA ILE A 19 19.86 14.68 29.87
C ILE A 19 21.10 14.08 30.57
N ALA A 20 20.94 13.02 31.36
CA ALA A 20 22.04 12.38 32.07
C ALA A 20 22.05 10.85 31.91
N THR A 21 22.16 10.36 30.66
CA THR A 21 22.53 8.94 30.44
C THR A 21 23.18 8.61 29.09
N TRP A 22 23.71 9.58 28.34
CA TRP A 22 24.52 9.27 27.15
C TRP A 22 25.88 9.97 27.18
N ARG A 23 26.79 9.37 27.95
CA ARG A 23 28.24 9.41 27.69
C ARG A 23 28.79 8.06 28.10
N VAL A 24 29.16 7.24 27.11
CA VAL A 24 30.11 6.15 27.33
C VAL A 24 31.26 6.34 26.36
N SER A 25 32.45 6.33 26.94
CA SER A 25 33.75 6.45 26.30
C SER A 25 34.00 5.26 25.37
N LEU A 26 34.65 5.55 24.24
CA LEU A 26 35.42 4.55 23.50
C LEU A 26 36.53 4.05 24.43
N ASP A 27 36.55 2.74 24.71
CA ASP A 27 37.79 1.97 24.82
C ASP A 27 37.52 0.48 24.65
N HIS A 28 38.42 -0.15 23.90
CA HIS A 28 38.40 -1.55 23.49
C HIS A 28 38.70 -2.47 24.67
N ALA A 29 37.89 -3.51 24.87
CA ALA A 29 38.34 -4.89 25.14
C ALA A 29 37.15 -5.80 25.52
N GLY A 30 37.02 -6.93 24.83
CA GLY A 30 36.18 -8.05 25.26
C GLY A 30 34.86 -8.22 24.51
N LEU A 31 34.93 -8.52 23.20
CA LEU A 31 33.81 -9.12 22.49
C LEU A 31 33.40 -10.43 23.20
N ARG A 32 32.28 -10.42 23.92
CA ARG A 32 31.42 -11.60 24.05
C ARG A 32 30.34 -11.48 22.99
N SER A 33 30.58 -12.15 21.88
CA SER A 33 29.59 -12.42 20.85
C SER A 33 28.37 -13.09 21.51
N PHE A 34 27.24 -12.40 21.53
CA PHE A 34 25.95 -13.08 21.61
C PHE A 34 25.59 -13.50 20.19
N THR A 35 26.16 -14.62 19.78
CA THR A 35 25.71 -15.37 18.62
C THR A 35 24.34 -15.94 19.01
N VAL A 36 23.26 -15.33 18.55
CA VAL A 36 21.97 -16.03 18.52
C VAL A 36 22.14 -17.13 17.48
N GLU A 37 22.35 -18.35 17.94
CA GLU A 37 22.26 -19.54 17.09
C GLU A 37 20.88 -19.57 16.45
N THR A 38 20.80 -19.18 15.18
CA THR A 38 19.63 -19.38 14.32
C THR A 38 19.51 -20.84 13.86
N ASN A 39 19.76 -21.79 14.78
CA ASN A 39 19.61 -23.20 14.52
C ASN A 39 18.51 -23.74 15.45
N LYS A 40 17.37 -24.08 14.83
CA LYS A 40 16.09 -24.59 15.39
C LYS A 40 14.96 -23.57 15.53
N LEU A 41 14.68 -22.82 14.46
CA LEU A 41 13.28 -22.78 14.03
C LEU A 41 13.02 -24.13 13.37
N GLY A 42 12.33 -25.01 14.11
CA GLY A 42 11.91 -26.30 13.62
C GLY A 42 11.29 -26.14 12.24
N SER A 43 11.66 -27.03 11.32
CA SER A 43 10.96 -27.23 10.07
C SER A 43 9.47 -27.15 10.33
N VAL A 44 8.80 -26.15 9.78
CA VAL A 44 7.35 -26.15 9.70
C VAL A 44 7.02 -27.40 8.91
N GLU A 45 6.60 -28.46 9.59
CA GLU A 45 6.02 -29.62 8.93
C GLU A 45 4.89 -29.06 8.07
N ARG A 46 5.09 -29.12 6.75
CA ARG A 46 4.01 -28.94 5.80
C ARG A 46 3.03 -30.06 6.08
N VAL A 47 2.01 -29.78 6.90
CA VAL A 47 0.84 -30.64 7.01
C VAL A 47 0.09 -30.50 5.69
N ILE A 48 0.55 -31.23 4.67
CA ILE A 48 -0.22 -31.49 3.47
C ILE A 48 -1.28 -32.49 3.92
N ARG A 49 -2.47 -31.98 4.25
CA ARG A 49 -3.63 -32.85 4.36
C ARG A 49 -3.97 -33.31 2.94
N ASP A 50 -4.03 -34.62 2.74
CA ASP A 50 -4.65 -35.17 1.54
C ASP A 50 -6.11 -34.74 1.54
N GLY A 51 -6.42 -33.80 0.64
CA GLY A 51 -7.74 -33.24 0.46
C GLY A 51 -8.70 -34.23 -0.18
N LEU A 52 -9.97 -34.04 0.15
CA LEU A 52 -11.17 -34.71 -0.33
C LEU A 52 -11.05 -35.26 -1.77
N SER A 53 -11.53 -36.49 -1.97
CA SER A 53 -11.85 -37.04 -3.29
C SER A 53 -13.00 -36.21 -3.89
N ALA A 54 -12.66 -35.16 -4.62
CA ALA A 54 -13.61 -34.34 -5.37
C ALA A 54 -13.67 -34.83 -6.81
N SER A 55 -14.85 -35.23 -7.26
CA SER A 55 -15.23 -34.94 -8.63
C SER A 55 -15.31 -33.41 -8.74
N GLU A 56 -14.28 -32.83 -9.36
CA GLU A 56 -14.16 -31.46 -9.86
C GLU A 56 -13.69 -30.36 -8.88
N HIS A 57 -12.61 -29.67 -9.28
CA HIS A 57 -11.94 -28.56 -8.59
C HIS A 57 -12.78 -27.26 -8.62
N HIS A 58 -14.03 -27.32 -8.15
CA HIS A 58 -14.94 -26.19 -8.09
C HIS A 58 -14.86 -25.47 -6.74
N TYR A 59 -14.63 -24.16 -6.77
CA TYR A 59 -14.53 -23.29 -5.60
C TYR A 59 -15.73 -22.34 -5.55
N GLY A 60 -16.18 -22.03 -4.34
CA GLY A 60 -17.19 -20.98 -4.13
C GLY A 60 -16.66 -19.60 -4.56
N ALA A 61 -15.36 -19.37 -4.40
CA ALA A 61 -14.68 -18.20 -4.94
C ALA A 61 -13.21 -18.49 -5.27
N ILE A 62 -12.66 -17.79 -6.27
CA ILE A 62 -11.22 -17.67 -6.51
C ILE A 62 -10.83 -16.21 -6.28
N VAL A 63 -9.88 -15.96 -5.38
CA VAL A 63 -9.37 -14.62 -5.06
C VAL A 63 -7.92 -14.51 -5.50
N VAL A 64 -7.61 -13.49 -6.30
CA VAL A 64 -6.27 -13.27 -6.88
C VAL A 64 -5.62 -12.04 -6.26
N GLY A 65 -4.60 -12.27 -5.43
CA GLY A 65 -3.81 -11.26 -4.73
C GLY A 65 -3.88 -11.42 -3.21
N GLY A 66 -2.70 -11.45 -2.57
CA GLY A 66 -2.48 -11.62 -1.13
C GLY A 66 -2.14 -10.31 -0.42
N GLY A 67 -2.47 -9.17 -1.03
CA GLY A 67 -2.40 -7.86 -0.39
C GLY A 67 -3.59 -7.61 0.56
N PRO A 68 -3.66 -6.44 1.22
CA PRO A 68 -4.68 -6.19 2.23
C PRO A 68 -6.12 -6.26 1.72
N ALA A 69 -6.36 -5.89 0.45
CA ALA A 69 -7.69 -6.03 -0.16
C ALA A 69 -8.07 -7.50 -0.37
N GLY A 70 -7.15 -8.34 -0.86
CA GLY A 70 -7.42 -9.77 -1.04
C GLY A 70 -7.62 -10.50 0.29
N LEU A 71 -6.80 -10.17 1.30
CA LEU A 71 -6.99 -10.65 2.67
C LEU A 71 -8.41 -10.31 3.19
N ALA A 72 -8.81 -9.03 3.06
CA ALA A 72 -10.14 -8.59 3.46
C ALA A 72 -11.27 -9.31 2.69
N THR A 73 -11.08 -9.56 1.39
CA THR A 73 -12.03 -10.30 0.55
C THR A 73 -12.23 -11.71 1.09
N VAL A 74 -11.14 -12.47 1.32
CA VAL A 74 -11.24 -13.84 1.85
C VAL A 74 -11.94 -13.85 3.20
N GLY A 75 -11.55 -12.96 4.12
CA GLY A 75 -12.21 -12.87 5.42
C GLY A 75 -13.71 -12.57 5.34
N THR A 76 -14.13 -11.71 4.40
CA THR A 76 -15.55 -11.33 4.25
C THR A 76 -16.35 -12.42 3.53
N LEU A 77 -15.75 -13.11 2.56
CA LEU A 77 -16.38 -14.26 1.89
C LEU A 77 -16.66 -15.41 2.87
N LEU A 78 -15.76 -15.65 3.84
CA LEU A 78 -15.97 -16.63 4.90
C LEU A 78 -17.15 -16.25 5.82
N ASP A 79 -17.33 -14.96 6.14
CA ASP A 79 -18.48 -14.49 6.92
C ASP A 79 -19.82 -14.73 6.16
N GLU A 80 -19.80 -14.76 4.83
CA GLU A 80 -20.96 -15.02 3.96
C GLU A 80 -21.10 -16.51 3.55
N ASP A 81 -20.36 -17.41 4.18
CA ASP A 81 -20.34 -18.86 3.93
C ASP A 81 -20.00 -19.24 2.47
N VAL A 82 -19.18 -18.43 1.79
CA VAL A 82 -18.65 -18.74 0.45
C VAL A 82 -17.40 -19.60 0.60
N LYS A 83 -17.53 -20.90 0.35
CA LYS A 83 -16.47 -21.91 0.50
C LYS A 83 -16.64 -23.10 -0.47
N PRO A 84 -15.56 -23.83 -0.81
CA PRO A 84 -14.16 -23.53 -0.49
C PRO A 84 -13.65 -22.31 -1.29
N ILE A 85 -12.64 -21.62 -0.77
CA ILE A 85 -11.99 -20.47 -1.41
C ILE A 85 -10.59 -20.87 -1.90
N LEU A 86 -10.30 -20.66 -3.18
CA LEU A 86 -8.93 -20.70 -3.69
C LEU A 86 -8.35 -19.28 -3.64
N TRP A 87 -7.31 -19.08 -2.84
CA TRP A 87 -6.61 -17.82 -2.72
C TRP A 87 -5.25 -17.94 -3.40
N ILE A 88 -4.97 -17.09 -4.38
CA ILE A 88 -3.76 -17.14 -5.22
C ILE A 88 -2.93 -15.89 -4.98
N ASP A 89 -1.67 -16.04 -4.61
CA ASP A 89 -0.69 -14.94 -4.54
C ASP A 89 0.74 -15.47 -4.74
N ASP A 90 1.65 -14.64 -5.23
CA ASP A 90 3.01 -15.09 -5.50
C ASP A 90 3.82 -15.33 -4.22
N LYS A 91 3.49 -14.62 -3.13
CA LYS A 91 4.32 -14.58 -1.91
C LYS A 91 3.53 -14.75 -0.61
N PHE A 92 2.29 -14.29 -0.54
CA PHE A 92 1.51 -14.14 0.69
C PHE A 92 2.25 -13.37 1.78
N GLN A 93 2.79 -12.22 1.39
CA GLN A 93 3.59 -11.36 2.27
C GLN A 93 3.00 -9.95 2.37
N GLY A 94 1.67 -9.80 2.34
CA GLY A 94 0.99 -8.51 2.50
C GLY A 94 1.10 -7.56 1.31
N GLY A 95 1.44 -8.09 0.13
CA GLY A 95 1.60 -7.31 -1.10
C GLY A 95 2.62 -6.17 -0.98
N ARG A 96 2.40 -5.09 -1.73
CA ARG A 96 3.34 -3.95 -1.78
C ARG A 96 3.39 -3.13 -0.50
N LEU A 97 2.32 -3.11 0.29
CA LEU A 97 2.30 -2.48 1.62
C LEU A 97 3.51 -2.92 2.44
N ASN A 98 3.65 -4.24 2.57
CA ASN A 98 4.68 -4.85 3.38
C ASN A 98 6.00 -5.02 2.63
N ALA A 99 5.98 -5.19 1.30
CA ALA A 99 7.20 -5.40 0.52
C ALA A 99 7.96 -4.11 0.17
N LYS A 100 7.29 -2.95 0.12
CA LYS A 100 7.88 -1.69 -0.39
C LYS A 100 7.72 -0.50 0.55
N TYR A 101 6.74 -0.50 1.44
CA TYR A 101 6.37 0.71 2.20
C TYR A 101 6.60 0.58 3.70
N ARG A 102 7.45 -0.33 4.18
CA ARG A 102 7.66 -0.58 5.62
C ARG A 102 8.07 0.68 6.40
N GLU A 103 8.96 1.49 5.84
CA GLU A 103 9.45 2.74 6.48
C GLU A 103 8.55 3.95 6.27
N VAL A 104 7.45 3.81 5.51
CA VAL A 104 6.52 4.91 5.25
C VAL A 104 5.64 5.14 6.48
N PRO A 105 5.49 6.39 6.98
CA PRO A 105 4.54 6.70 8.04
C PRO A 105 3.11 6.62 7.50
N SER A 106 2.21 6.01 8.27
CA SER A 106 0.81 5.88 7.90
C SER A 106 0.10 7.23 8.02
N ASN A 107 -0.80 7.48 7.07
CA ASN A 107 -1.82 8.53 7.17
C ASN A 107 -3.13 8.01 7.81
N THR A 108 -3.12 6.75 8.26
CA THR A 108 -4.24 6.02 8.84
C THR A 108 -3.95 5.82 10.32
N LYS A 109 -4.92 6.12 11.18
CA LYS A 109 -4.79 5.91 12.63
C LYS A 109 -4.62 4.43 12.97
N VAL A 110 -3.85 4.13 14.01
CA VAL A 110 -3.63 2.75 14.51
C VAL A 110 -4.95 2.05 14.82
N SER A 111 -5.91 2.76 15.44
CA SER A 111 -7.25 2.21 15.74
C SER A 111 -7.96 1.62 14.52
N LEU A 112 -7.72 2.15 13.31
CA LEU A 112 -8.32 1.62 12.07
C LEU A 112 -7.63 0.34 11.58
N PHE A 113 -6.34 0.15 11.88
CA PHE A 113 -5.65 -1.13 11.65
C PHE A 113 -6.13 -2.19 12.65
N VAL A 114 -6.31 -1.82 13.92
CA VAL A 114 -6.90 -2.70 14.93
C VAL A 114 -8.34 -3.09 14.55
N ALA A 115 -9.15 -2.13 14.08
CA ALA A 115 -10.50 -2.39 13.59
C ALA A 115 -10.51 -3.34 12.38
N PHE A 116 -9.58 -3.16 11.44
CA PHE A 116 -9.39 -4.07 10.31
C PHE A 116 -9.12 -5.51 10.78
N ALA A 117 -8.20 -5.69 11.74
CA ALA A 117 -7.82 -7.00 12.28
C ALA A 117 -8.92 -7.69 13.10
N ARG A 118 -10.02 -6.99 13.44
CA ARG A 118 -11.17 -7.58 14.14
C ARG A 118 -12.44 -7.64 13.28
N ALA A 119 -12.35 -7.27 12.02
CA ALA A 119 -13.52 -6.98 11.22
C ALA A 119 -14.37 -8.23 10.94
N THR A 120 -13.76 -9.38 10.67
CA THR A 120 -14.45 -10.63 10.31
C THR A 120 -14.39 -11.65 11.43
N ALA A 121 -15.25 -12.67 11.41
CA ALA A 121 -15.21 -13.73 12.43
C ALA A 121 -13.88 -14.49 12.41
N ALA A 122 -13.39 -14.80 11.20
CA ALA A 122 -12.10 -15.45 11.02
C ALA A 122 -10.92 -14.60 11.54
N PHE A 123 -10.95 -13.28 11.32
CA PHE A 123 -9.89 -12.42 11.85
C PHE A 123 -9.92 -12.33 13.37
N ARG A 124 -11.11 -12.22 13.98
CA ARG A 124 -11.25 -12.27 15.46
C ARG A 124 -10.71 -13.58 16.03
N LYS A 125 -11.05 -14.72 15.43
CA LYS A 125 -10.52 -16.04 15.82
C LYS A 125 -9.00 -16.08 15.80
N ILE A 126 -8.34 -15.41 14.85
CA ILE A 126 -6.89 -15.31 14.81
C ILE A 126 -6.37 -14.34 15.88
N ALA A 127 -6.95 -13.13 15.94
CA ALA A 127 -6.54 -12.07 16.84
C ALA A 127 -6.69 -12.44 18.32
N ASP A 128 -7.68 -13.26 18.65
CA ASP A 128 -8.01 -13.70 20.01
C ASP A 128 -7.30 -15.01 20.40
N GLN A 129 -6.31 -15.48 19.63
CA GLN A 129 -5.48 -16.63 20.01
C GLN A 129 -4.72 -16.37 21.33
N ASP A 130 -4.42 -17.44 22.06
CA ASP A 130 -3.59 -17.41 23.26
C ASP A 130 -2.30 -18.24 23.02
N PRO A 131 -1.11 -17.62 23.00
CA PRO A 131 -0.88 -16.18 23.19
C PRO A 131 -1.38 -15.34 22.01
N THR A 132 -1.72 -14.07 22.30
CA THR A 132 -2.15 -13.10 21.28
C THR A 132 -1.07 -12.96 20.20
N PRO A 133 -1.44 -12.99 18.91
CA PRO A 133 -0.48 -12.88 17.82
C PRO A 133 0.39 -11.60 17.94
N PRO A 134 1.74 -11.73 17.84
CA PRO A 134 2.65 -10.62 18.15
C PRO A 134 2.43 -9.34 17.33
N ALA A 135 2.13 -9.44 16.03
CA ALA A 135 1.97 -8.25 15.19
C ALA A 135 0.68 -7.49 15.55
N TYR A 136 -0.40 -8.22 15.82
CA TYR A 136 -1.62 -7.64 16.36
C TYR A 136 -1.41 -7.01 17.75
N ALA A 137 -0.76 -7.72 18.67
CA ALA A 137 -0.45 -7.22 20.02
C ALA A 137 0.38 -5.93 19.97
N ALA A 138 1.36 -5.85 19.06
CA ALA A 138 2.17 -4.65 18.86
C ALA A 138 1.33 -3.43 18.45
N LEU A 139 0.35 -3.61 17.54
CA LEU A 139 -0.58 -2.53 17.16
C LEU A 139 -1.49 -2.11 18.33
N GLN A 140 -1.92 -3.04 19.17
CA GLN A 140 -2.76 -2.71 20.33
C GLN A 140 -2.00 -1.88 21.39
N ALA A 141 -0.68 -2.08 21.50
CA ALA A 141 0.15 -1.35 22.45
C ALA A 141 0.54 0.07 22.00
N MET A 142 0.28 0.43 20.73
CA MET A 142 0.58 1.76 20.19
C MET A 142 -0.52 2.78 20.56
N ASP A 143 -0.23 4.07 20.38
CA ASP A 143 -1.25 5.13 20.49
C ASP A 143 -2.30 4.96 19.37
N GLN A 144 -3.55 4.80 19.78
CA GLN A 144 -4.67 4.48 18.88
C GLN A 144 -5.14 5.66 18.04
N ASP A 145 -4.76 6.89 18.42
CA ASP A 145 -5.18 8.13 17.78
C ASP A 145 -4.16 8.72 16.80
N THR A 146 -2.96 8.14 16.73
CA THR A 146 -1.89 8.56 15.82
C THR A 146 -1.69 7.58 14.68
N GLY A 147 -0.85 7.94 13.71
CA GLY A 147 -0.32 6.99 12.73
C GLY A 147 0.76 6.09 13.34
N CYS A 148 1.28 5.17 12.53
CA CYS A 148 2.43 4.30 12.82
C CYS A 148 3.26 4.08 11.55
N THR A 149 4.40 3.40 11.62
CA THR A 149 5.05 2.91 10.39
C THR A 149 4.17 1.85 9.72
N LEU A 150 4.10 1.86 8.40
CA LEU A 150 3.34 0.84 7.66
C LEU A 150 3.95 -0.56 7.80
N ALA A 151 5.17 -0.70 8.32
CA ALA A 151 5.71 -1.97 8.79
C ALA A 151 4.75 -2.69 9.76
N ALA A 152 4.24 -2.00 10.77
CA ALA A 152 3.35 -2.59 11.77
C ALA A 152 2.03 -3.10 11.15
N ALA A 153 1.44 -2.32 10.24
CA ALA A 153 0.27 -2.74 9.49
C ALA A 153 0.58 -3.90 8.53
N GLY A 154 1.77 -3.89 7.91
CA GLY A 154 2.25 -4.97 7.04
C GLY A 154 2.42 -6.29 7.78
N ASP A 155 3.02 -6.27 8.97
CA ASP A 155 3.23 -7.44 9.82
C ASP A 155 1.89 -8.05 10.25
N MET A 156 0.92 -7.20 10.64
CA MET A 156 -0.45 -7.65 10.97
C MET A 156 -1.14 -8.31 9.76
N VAL A 157 -1.00 -7.75 8.55
CA VAL A 157 -1.56 -8.36 7.33
C VAL A 157 -0.95 -9.74 7.05
N VAL A 158 0.37 -9.90 7.24
CA VAL A 158 1.05 -11.19 7.07
C VAL A 158 0.57 -12.21 8.11
N GLU A 159 0.45 -11.79 9.36
CA GLU A 159 0.00 -12.64 10.47
C GLU A 159 -1.44 -13.15 10.27
N LEU A 160 -2.37 -12.27 9.88
CA LEU A 160 -3.74 -12.66 9.53
C LEU A 160 -3.79 -13.56 8.30
N THR A 161 -2.97 -13.30 7.28
CA THR A 161 -2.85 -14.14 6.08
C THR A 161 -2.43 -15.56 6.45
N ALA A 162 -1.41 -15.71 7.30
CA ALA A 162 -0.95 -17.01 7.78
C ALA A 162 -2.01 -17.72 8.63
N GLY A 163 -2.78 -16.96 9.42
CA GLY A 163 -3.92 -17.48 10.18
C GLY A 163 -5.02 -18.06 9.30
N LEU A 164 -5.46 -17.30 8.28
CA LEU A 164 -6.47 -17.77 7.32
C LEU A 164 -6.00 -18.98 6.51
N GLY A 165 -4.71 -19.07 6.20
CA GLY A 165 -4.13 -20.22 5.53
C GLY A 165 -4.23 -21.55 6.28
N ARG A 166 -4.62 -21.51 7.57
CA ARG A 166 -4.89 -22.70 8.39
C ARG A 166 -6.36 -23.09 8.44
N GLU A 167 -7.26 -22.27 7.90
CA GLU A 167 -8.69 -22.60 7.81
C GLU A 167 -8.91 -23.67 6.74
N ALA A 168 -9.72 -24.69 7.06
CA ALA A 168 -9.94 -25.83 6.17
C ALA A 168 -10.60 -25.44 4.83
N ASP A 169 -11.37 -24.35 4.84
CA ASP A 169 -12.11 -23.84 3.69
C ASP A 169 -11.29 -22.88 2.81
N VAL A 170 -10.01 -22.64 3.13
CA VAL A 170 -9.11 -21.76 2.38
C VAL A 170 -7.94 -22.55 1.83
N VAL A 171 -7.86 -22.64 0.50
CA VAL A 171 -6.73 -23.24 -0.21
C VAL A 171 -5.81 -22.12 -0.68
N MET A 172 -4.58 -22.07 -0.15
CA MET A 172 -3.57 -21.11 -0.59
C MET A 172 -2.73 -21.69 -1.73
N GLU A 173 -2.63 -20.95 -2.84
CA GLU A 173 -1.81 -21.32 -3.98
C GLU A 173 -0.73 -20.29 -4.27
N TYR A 174 0.53 -20.73 -4.20
CA TYR A 174 1.70 -19.88 -4.42
C TYR A 174 2.03 -19.78 -5.91
N GLY A 175 1.65 -18.67 -6.51
CA GLY A 175 1.87 -18.45 -7.94
C GLY A 175 1.20 -17.18 -8.44
N ARG A 176 1.22 -17.03 -9.76
CA ARG A 176 0.44 -15.99 -10.43
C ARG A 176 -0.60 -16.66 -11.31
N MET A 177 -1.81 -16.15 -11.26
CA MET A 177 -2.80 -16.45 -12.28
C MET A 177 -2.28 -15.95 -13.62
N GLU A 178 -2.24 -16.82 -14.62
CA GLU A 178 -1.86 -16.48 -15.99
C GLU A 178 -3.09 -16.19 -16.83
N VAL A 179 -4.10 -17.07 -16.75
CA VAL A 179 -5.30 -17.02 -17.59
C VAL A 179 -6.54 -17.28 -16.75
N GLY A 180 -7.58 -16.48 -16.96
CA GLY A 180 -8.95 -16.75 -16.54
C GLY A 180 -9.84 -16.88 -17.77
N SER A 181 -10.51 -18.02 -17.92
CA SER A 181 -11.40 -18.29 -19.06
C SER A 181 -12.84 -18.43 -18.58
N LEU A 182 -13.73 -17.58 -19.07
CA LEU A 182 -15.16 -17.61 -18.79
C LEU A 182 -15.89 -18.42 -19.86
N ASN A 183 -16.65 -19.45 -19.46
CA ASN A 183 -17.51 -20.20 -20.36
C ASN A 183 -18.91 -19.56 -20.51
N GLN A 184 -19.74 -20.13 -21.38
CA GLN A 184 -21.10 -19.63 -21.66
C GLN A 184 -22.03 -19.75 -20.45
N GLU A 185 -21.77 -20.71 -19.55
CA GLU A 185 -22.52 -20.94 -18.31
C GLU A 185 -22.17 -19.95 -17.20
N GLY A 186 -21.22 -19.04 -17.43
CA GLY A 186 -20.78 -18.06 -16.42
C GLY A 186 -19.79 -18.62 -15.40
N VAL A 187 -19.10 -19.71 -15.72
CA VAL A 187 -18.09 -20.37 -14.89
C VAL A 187 -16.70 -20.00 -15.41
N TRP A 188 -15.88 -19.49 -14.49
CA TRP A 188 -14.47 -19.21 -14.70
C TRP A 188 -13.64 -20.47 -14.51
N SER A 189 -12.66 -20.67 -15.38
CA SER A 189 -11.56 -21.63 -15.24
C SER A 189 -10.24 -20.88 -15.13
N VAL A 190 -9.38 -21.23 -14.18
CA VAL A 190 -8.15 -20.47 -13.88
C VAL A 190 -6.91 -21.33 -14.08
N THR A 191 -5.94 -20.80 -14.81
CA THR A 191 -4.60 -21.40 -14.94
C THR A 191 -3.59 -20.55 -14.20
N THR A 192 -2.72 -21.21 -13.44
CA THR A 192 -1.67 -20.53 -12.67
C THR A 192 -0.29 -21.05 -13.05
N ARG A 193 0.70 -20.15 -12.93
CA ARG A 193 2.10 -20.52 -13.00
C ARG A 193 2.59 -20.86 -11.60
N ALA A 194 2.46 -22.14 -11.22
CA ALA A 194 3.02 -22.63 -9.97
C ALA A 194 4.56 -22.59 -9.99
N ARG A 195 5.19 -22.42 -8.82
CA ARG A 195 6.65 -22.64 -8.70
C ARG A 195 6.95 -24.14 -8.95
N PRO A 196 8.06 -24.50 -9.64
CA PRO A 196 8.34 -25.88 -10.07
C PRO A 196 8.26 -26.95 -8.98
N ALA A 197 8.52 -26.57 -7.73
CA ALA A 197 8.51 -27.47 -6.57
C ALA A 197 7.11 -27.89 -6.07
N GLN A 198 6.02 -27.40 -6.67
CA GLN A 198 4.64 -27.67 -6.22
C GLN A 198 3.67 -28.10 -7.34
N ALA A 199 4.17 -28.35 -8.55
CA ALA A 199 3.35 -28.79 -9.68
C ALA A 199 2.90 -30.26 -9.51
N LYS A 200 1.94 -30.52 -8.62
CA LYS A 200 1.12 -31.73 -8.71
C LYS A 200 0.12 -31.53 -9.86
N LYS A 201 -0.19 -32.60 -10.60
CA LYS A 201 -1.29 -32.66 -11.58
C LYS A 201 -2.64 -32.45 -10.85
N ALA A 202 -2.96 -31.22 -10.49
CA ALA A 202 -4.31 -30.84 -10.11
C ALA A 202 -5.10 -30.48 -11.37
N GLY A 203 -6.40 -30.78 -11.40
CA GLY A 203 -7.30 -30.30 -12.45
C GLY A 203 -7.44 -28.77 -12.39
N ILE A 204 -8.02 -28.20 -13.45
CA ILE A 204 -8.17 -26.74 -13.60
C ILE A 204 -9.19 -26.22 -12.59
N PRO A 205 -8.82 -25.33 -11.66
CA PRO A 205 -9.75 -24.70 -10.72
C PRO A 205 -10.86 -23.93 -11.44
N THR A 206 -12.09 -24.06 -10.95
CA THR A 206 -13.25 -23.34 -11.48
C THR A 206 -14.04 -22.60 -10.40
N THR A 207 -14.81 -21.57 -10.78
CA THR A 207 -15.66 -20.79 -9.88
C THR A 207 -16.71 -19.98 -10.66
N ARG A 208 -17.81 -19.59 -10.02
CA ARG A 208 -18.70 -18.53 -10.53
C ARG A 208 -18.32 -17.13 -10.03
N LEU A 209 -17.42 -17.04 -9.07
CA LEU A 209 -16.94 -15.79 -8.49
C LEU A 209 -15.41 -15.71 -8.54
N LEU A 210 -14.89 -14.90 -9.45
CA LEU A 210 -13.47 -14.58 -9.59
C LEU A 210 -13.23 -13.13 -9.15
N VAL A 211 -12.41 -12.94 -8.11
CA VAL A 211 -12.12 -11.62 -7.53
C VAL A 211 -10.67 -11.23 -7.78
N LEU A 212 -10.46 -10.10 -8.47
CA LEU A 212 -9.16 -9.53 -8.75
C LEU A 212 -8.78 -8.48 -7.69
N ALA A 213 -7.84 -8.83 -6.82
CA ALA A 213 -7.22 -7.97 -5.81
C ALA A 213 -5.73 -7.71 -6.15
N THR A 214 -5.43 -7.46 -7.42
CA THR A 214 -4.08 -7.51 -8.02
C THR A 214 -3.15 -6.35 -7.62
N GLY A 215 -3.70 -5.30 -7.00
CA GLY A 215 -2.93 -4.15 -6.55
C GLY A 215 -2.44 -3.24 -7.67
N ALA A 216 -1.57 -2.29 -7.33
CA ALA A 216 -1.11 -1.23 -8.22
C ALA A 216 0.39 -0.97 -8.03
N ARG A 217 1.03 -0.32 -9.00
CA ARG A 217 2.43 0.12 -8.95
C ARG A 217 2.51 1.63 -9.26
N PRO A 218 3.54 2.35 -8.79
CA PRO A 218 3.78 3.72 -9.19
C PRO A 218 3.80 3.84 -10.71
N LEU A 219 3.27 4.94 -11.22
CA LEU A 219 3.46 5.29 -12.62
C LEU A 219 4.96 5.44 -12.89
N SER A 220 5.44 4.83 -13.98
CA SER A 220 6.79 5.10 -14.47
C SER A 220 6.89 6.59 -14.86
N PRO A 221 8.06 7.23 -14.68
CA PRO A 221 8.26 8.59 -15.14
C PRO A 221 7.88 8.76 -16.61
N ARG A 222 7.02 9.73 -16.93
CA ARG A 222 6.53 10.00 -18.28
C ARG A 222 7.10 11.29 -18.82
N LEU A 223 8.43 11.41 -18.74
CA LEU A 223 9.12 12.53 -19.36
C LEU A 223 9.12 12.39 -20.88
N PRO A 224 8.98 13.51 -21.62
CA PRO A 224 9.25 13.54 -23.05
C PRO A 224 10.66 13.01 -23.38
N ASP A 225 10.82 12.45 -24.59
CA ASP A 225 12.09 11.89 -25.09
C ASP A 225 13.25 12.91 -25.09
N THR A 226 12.93 14.21 -25.01
CA THR A 226 13.89 15.31 -24.86
C THR A 226 14.67 15.28 -23.54
N TYR A 227 14.26 14.47 -22.55
CA TYR A 227 14.91 14.38 -21.24
C TYR A 227 15.55 13.02 -20.98
N THR A 228 16.00 12.34 -22.03
CA THR A 228 16.64 11.01 -21.95
C THR A 228 17.94 10.99 -21.15
N HIS A 229 18.56 12.14 -20.89
CA HIS A 229 19.72 12.28 -20.01
C HIS A 229 19.40 12.10 -18.52
N LEU A 230 18.13 12.24 -18.13
CA LEU A 230 17.72 12.18 -16.72
C LEU A 230 17.61 10.74 -16.23
N THR A 231 18.27 10.44 -15.12
CA THR A 231 18.16 9.13 -14.48
C THR A 231 16.85 9.02 -13.68
N PRO A 232 15.98 8.04 -13.95
CA PRO A 232 14.75 7.84 -13.17
C PRO A 232 15.04 7.41 -11.72
N LEU A 233 14.62 8.23 -10.75
CA LEU A 233 14.51 7.84 -9.36
C LEU A 233 13.11 7.25 -9.11
N GLN A 234 13.05 5.95 -8.88
CA GLN A 234 11.78 5.24 -8.68
C GLN A 234 11.11 5.68 -7.38
N LEU A 235 9.79 5.90 -7.43
CA LEU A 235 9.01 6.36 -6.27
C LEU A 235 9.12 5.40 -5.08
N ASP A 236 9.14 4.08 -5.32
CA ASP A 236 9.32 3.10 -4.25
C ASP A 236 10.64 3.28 -3.50
N THR A 237 11.72 3.54 -4.24
CA THR A 237 13.04 3.82 -3.66
C THR A 237 13.01 5.12 -2.87
N ALA A 238 12.40 6.17 -3.43
CA ALA A 238 12.34 7.49 -2.81
C ALA A 238 11.49 7.58 -1.54
N LEU A 239 10.54 6.64 -1.37
CA LEU A 239 9.70 6.56 -0.17
C LEU A 239 10.37 5.84 1.01
N SER A 240 11.44 5.08 0.78
CA SER A 240 12.23 4.43 1.83
C SER A 240 13.47 5.28 2.13
N PRO A 241 13.61 5.86 3.34
CA PRO A 241 14.81 6.61 3.71
C PRO A 241 16.09 5.77 3.55
N THR A 242 16.06 4.50 3.93
CA THR A 242 17.21 3.59 3.81
C THR A 242 17.57 3.34 2.35
N ALA A 243 16.61 2.92 1.51
CA ALA A 243 16.88 2.63 0.10
C ALA A 243 17.27 3.89 -0.69
N LEU A 244 16.68 5.04 -0.36
CA LEU A 244 17.04 6.33 -0.94
C LEU A 244 18.48 6.72 -0.59
N ALA A 245 18.90 6.56 0.67
CA ALA A 245 20.26 6.87 1.10
C ALA A 245 21.33 6.01 0.42
N GLU A 246 20.99 4.77 0.06
CA GLU A 246 21.85 3.85 -0.71
C GLU A 246 21.87 4.18 -2.21
N ALA A 247 20.73 4.59 -2.77
CA ALA A 247 20.60 4.89 -4.19
C ALA A 247 21.29 6.21 -4.60
N LEU A 248 21.50 7.13 -3.66
CA LEU A 248 22.08 8.45 -3.93
C LEU A 248 23.58 8.52 -3.57
N PRO A 249 24.40 9.17 -4.40
CA PRO A 249 25.82 9.35 -4.13
C PRO A 249 26.04 10.29 -2.94
N ARG A 250 27.02 9.96 -2.08
CA ARG A 250 27.31 10.73 -0.86
C ARG A 250 28.43 11.75 -1.02
N ASP A 251 29.26 11.56 -2.04
CA ASP A 251 30.56 12.21 -2.26
C ASP A 251 30.55 13.18 -3.44
N LYS A 252 29.40 13.40 -4.07
CA LYS A 252 29.23 14.39 -5.15
C LYS A 252 27.89 15.09 -5.08
N ASP A 253 27.84 16.25 -5.71
CA ASP A 253 26.61 17.00 -5.88
C ASP A 253 25.63 16.23 -6.76
N VAL A 254 24.36 16.26 -6.37
CA VAL A 254 23.26 15.65 -7.13
C VAL A 254 22.01 16.52 -7.02
N LYS A 255 21.41 16.83 -8.17
CA LYS A 255 20.19 17.61 -8.29
C LYS A 255 19.04 16.71 -8.71
N ILE A 256 17.96 16.71 -7.94
CA ILE A 256 16.80 15.86 -8.18
C ILE A 256 15.60 16.73 -8.51
N GLY A 257 14.98 16.48 -9.66
CA GLY A 257 13.64 16.99 -9.98
C GLY A 257 12.59 16.12 -9.30
N LEU A 258 11.77 16.70 -8.43
CA LEU A 258 10.63 16.01 -7.82
C LEU A 258 9.33 16.60 -8.38
N VAL A 259 8.52 15.78 -9.04
CA VAL A 259 7.23 16.19 -9.61
C VAL A 259 6.07 15.67 -8.76
N GLY A 260 5.20 16.58 -8.33
CA GLY A 260 3.95 16.27 -7.64
C GLY A 260 3.83 16.94 -6.27
N ALA A 261 2.60 17.02 -5.76
CA ALA A 261 2.28 17.63 -4.46
C ALA A 261 1.36 16.73 -3.61
N SER A 262 1.33 15.43 -3.93
CA SER A 262 0.55 14.42 -3.20
C SER A 262 1.23 14.06 -1.87
N HIS A 263 0.54 13.28 -1.03
CA HIS A 263 1.12 12.78 0.21
C HIS A 263 2.47 12.06 -0.02
N SER A 264 2.56 11.22 -1.05
CA SER A 264 3.81 10.54 -1.41
C SER A 264 4.89 11.53 -1.86
N ALA A 265 4.53 12.59 -2.61
CA ALA A 265 5.51 13.60 -3.04
C ALA A 265 6.11 14.34 -1.84
N ILE A 266 5.29 14.74 -0.87
CA ILE A 266 5.76 15.45 0.31
C ILE A 266 6.61 14.57 1.22
N LEU A 267 6.29 13.27 1.32
CA LEU A 267 7.16 12.30 2.01
C LEU A 267 8.52 12.15 1.33
N VAL A 268 8.55 12.04 0.00
CA VAL A 268 9.81 11.99 -0.77
C VAL A 268 10.61 13.27 -0.54
N LEU A 269 9.96 14.44 -0.58
CA LEU A 269 10.61 15.73 -0.34
C LEU A 269 11.22 15.80 1.07
N ARG A 270 10.47 15.33 2.09
CA ARG A 270 10.97 15.23 3.46
C ARG A 270 12.19 14.30 3.53
N ASN A 271 12.12 13.12 2.95
CA ASN A 271 13.24 12.17 2.94
C ASN A 271 14.49 12.78 2.26
N LEU A 272 14.32 13.44 1.13
CA LEU A 272 15.42 14.10 0.41
C LEU A 272 16.04 15.23 1.25
N TYR A 273 15.22 16.06 1.88
CA TYR A 273 15.69 17.12 2.78
C TYR A 273 16.48 16.54 3.97
N GLU A 274 15.98 15.47 4.58
CA GLU A 274 16.62 14.79 5.70
C GLU A 274 18.00 14.23 5.33
N LEU A 275 18.15 13.67 4.13
CA LEU A 275 19.45 13.24 3.62
C LEU A 275 20.36 14.43 3.31
N ALA A 276 19.83 15.48 2.68
CA ALA A 276 20.59 16.66 2.29
C ALA A 276 21.21 17.38 3.49
N ARG A 277 20.49 17.46 4.61
CA ARG A 277 20.98 18.07 5.85
C ARG A 277 21.89 17.15 6.69
N SER A 278 22.10 15.92 6.27
CA SER A 278 22.86 14.92 7.03
C SER A 278 23.92 14.20 6.19
N THR A 279 23.57 13.10 5.54
CA THR A 279 24.51 12.18 4.89
C THR A 279 24.87 12.54 3.45
N HIS A 280 24.11 13.45 2.82
CA HIS A 280 24.24 13.80 1.41
C HIS A 280 24.30 15.33 1.22
N PRO A 281 25.33 16.03 1.73
CA PRO A 281 25.38 17.50 1.75
C PRO A 281 25.34 18.17 0.36
N GLY A 282 25.73 17.44 -0.70
CA GLY A 282 25.65 17.88 -2.10
C GLY A 282 24.26 17.72 -2.74
N LEU A 283 23.28 17.12 -2.05
CA LEU A 283 21.93 16.91 -2.57
C LEU A 283 21.15 18.23 -2.63
N ARG A 284 20.55 18.51 -3.78
CA ARG A 284 19.60 19.62 -3.99
C ARG A 284 18.35 19.13 -4.72
N VAL A 285 17.22 19.76 -4.42
CA VAL A 285 15.93 19.36 -4.99
C VAL A 285 15.26 20.52 -5.71
N LYS A 286 14.78 20.26 -6.92
CA LYS A 286 13.86 21.13 -7.64
C LYS A 286 12.46 20.51 -7.55
N TRP A 287 11.58 21.13 -6.77
CA TRP A 287 10.25 20.60 -6.51
C TRP A 287 9.19 21.29 -7.38
N PHE A 288 8.60 20.52 -8.29
CA PHE A 288 7.58 20.95 -9.23
C PHE A 288 6.17 20.65 -8.72
N SER A 289 5.33 21.69 -8.60
CA SER A 289 3.95 21.56 -8.15
C SER A 289 3.00 22.41 -8.99
N ARG A 290 1.81 21.86 -9.29
CA ARG A 290 0.80 22.55 -10.11
C ARG A 290 -0.18 23.43 -9.34
N HIS A 291 -0.32 23.14 -8.05
CA HIS A 291 -1.33 23.75 -7.19
C HIS A 291 -0.77 23.87 -5.77
N PRO A 292 -1.32 24.78 -4.94
CA PRO A 292 -1.06 24.81 -3.50
C PRO A 292 -1.34 23.46 -2.83
N LEU A 293 -0.67 23.21 -1.71
CA LEU A 293 -0.86 21.99 -0.93
C LEU A 293 -2.31 21.88 -0.45
N ARG A 294 -2.84 20.65 -0.51
CA ARG A 294 -4.20 20.33 -0.09
C ARG A 294 -4.13 19.43 1.13
N TYR A 295 -4.82 19.83 2.18
CA TYR A 295 -4.88 19.08 3.44
C TYR A 295 -6.21 18.38 3.58
N ALA A 296 -6.20 17.24 4.28
CA ALA A 296 -7.41 16.66 4.78
C ALA A 296 -7.93 17.52 5.94
N VAL A 297 -9.23 17.78 5.97
CA VAL A 297 -9.87 18.62 6.99
C VAL A 297 -10.90 17.80 7.73
N ASP A 298 -10.71 17.65 9.03
CA ASP A 298 -11.69 17.01 9.90
C ASP A 298 -12.95 17.87 10.00
N LYS A 299 -14.10 17.29 9.65
CA LYS A 299 -15.43 17.91 9.70
C LYS A 299 -16.31 17.26 10.79
N GLY A 300 -15.71 16.52 11.71
CA GLY A 300 -16.39 15.77 12.76
C GLY A 300 -16.76 14.37 12.28
N ASP A 301 -17.89 14.23 11.59
CA ASP A 301 -18.40 12.92 11.16
C ASP A 301 -17.84 12.42 9.83
N TRP A 302 -17.08 13.26 9.13
CA TRP A 302 -16.36 12.93 7.89
C TRP A 302 -15.10 13.79 7.74
N ILE A 303 -14.29 13.47 6.75
CA ILE A 303 -13.04 14.19 6.44
C ILE A 303 -13.12 14.70 5.00
N LEU A 304 -12.97 16.01 4.82
CA LEU A 304 -12.83 16.61 3.49
C LEU A 304 -11.45 16.24 2.91
N ARG A 305 -11.42 15.79 1.65
CA ARG A 305 -10.21 15.29 0.96
C ARG A 305 -9.55 14.15 1.72
N ASP A 306 -10.37 13.19 2.16
CA ASP A 306 -9.92 12.05 2.95
C ASP A 306 -8.92 11.15 2.20
N ASN A 307 -8.97 11.14 0.86
CA ASN A 307 -8.08 10.31 0.02
C ASN A 307 -6.99 11.11 -0.67
N THR A 308 -7.22 12.40 -0.92
CA THR A 308 -6.32 13.25 -1.71
C THR A 308 -5.53 14.27 -0.89
N GLY A 309 -5.96 14.56 0.35
CA GLY A 309 -5.32 15.54 1.22
C GLY A 309 -4.15 15.01 2.04
N LEU A 310 -3.20 15.88 2.36
CA LEU A 310 -2.12 15.63 3.31
C LEU A 310 -2.70 15.38 4.71
N LYS A 311 -2.09 14.45 5.45
CA LYS A 311 -2.53 13.96 6.77
C LYS A 311 -1.36 13.62 7.67
N GLY A 312 -1.66 13.47 8.97
CA GLY A 312 -0.69 13.00 9.96
C GLY A 312 0.57 13.86 9.99
N GLU A 313 1.69 13.22 10.29
CA GLU A 313 2.99 13.90 10.39
C GLU A 313 3.43 14.56 9.09
N THR A 314 3.06 14.01 7.93
CA THR A 314 3.36 14.61 6.62
C THR A 314 2.68 15.97 6.46
N ALA A 315 1.43 16.10 6.93
CA ALA A 315 0.72 17.37 6.92
C ALA A 315 1.34 18.37 7.90
N VAL A 316 1.71 17.91 9.10
CA VAL A 316 2.36 18.76 10.10
C VAL A 316 3.67 19.32 9.54
N TRP A 317 4.54 18.44 9.03
CA TRP A 317 5.81 18.84 8.44
C TRP A 317 5.63 19.81 7.25
N ALA A 318 4.64 19.57 6.39
CA ALA A 318 4.35 20.47 5.29
C ALA A 318 3.92 21.87 5.76
N ARG A 319 3.08 21.97 6.80
CA ARG A 319 2.67 23.27 7.37
C ARG A 319 3.83 24.04 7.97
N GLU A 320 4.73 23.32 8.65
CA GLU A 320 5.88 23.90 9.32
C GLU A 320 7.00 24.32 8.36
N ASN A 321 7.01 23.82 7.13
CA ASN A 321 8.16 23.99 6.24
C ASN A 321 7.83 24.50 4.84
N LEU A 322 6.62 24.27 4.31
CA LEU A 322 6.30 24.43 2.89
C LEU A 322 5.21 25.46 2.58
N GLU A 323 4.47 25.94 3.58
CA GLU A 323 3.39 26.90 3.36
C GLU A 323 3.90 28.31 3.02
N GLU A 324 3.04 29.09 2.36
CA GLU A 324 3.27 30.52 2.14
C GLU A 324 3.33 31.25 3.50
N GLY A 325 4.23 32.23 3.63
CA GLY A 325 4.52 32.91 4.89
C GLY A 325 5.45 32.14 5.85
N VAL A 326 5.53 30.81 5.73
CA VAL A 326 6.48 29.97 6.49
C VAL A 326 7.76 29.71 5.69
N TRP A 327 7.62 29.54 4.37
CA TRP A 327 8.72 29.18 3.46
C TRP A 327 9.96 30.07 3.61
N GLU A 328 9.78 31.38 3.74
CA GLU A 328 10.90 32.33 3.82
C GLU A 328 11.76 32.17 5.06
N GLN A 329 11.25 31.49 6.09
CA GLN A 329 11.98 31.20 7.34
C GLN A 329 12.39 29.73 7.45
N SER A 330 11.94 28.90 6.51
CA SER A 330 12.16 27.45 6.52
C SER A 330 13.58 27.10 6.08
N GLU A 331 14.29 26.30 6.88
CA GLU A 331 15.61 25.75 6.51
C GLU A 331 15.54 24.86 5.26
N VAL A 332 14.36 24.32 4.94
CA VAL A 332 14.15 23.50 3.73
C VAL A 332 14.49 24.27 2.46
N LYS A 333 14.35 25.60 2.46
CA LYS A 333 14.63 26.45 1.29
C LYS A 333 16.11 26.45 0.87
N GLU A 334 17.02 26.08 1.78
CA GLU A 334 18.45 25.99 1.48
C GLU A 334 18.78 24.78 0.58
N PHE A 335 17.92 23.76 0.60
CA PHE A 335 18.10 22.51 -0.13
C PHE A 335 17.10 22.33 -1.27
N VAL A 336 15.94 22.98 -1.16
CA VAL A 336 14.80 22.80 -2.06
C VAL A 336 14.44 24.11 -2.74
N GLN A 337 14.37 24.09 -4.07
CA GLN A 337 13.79 25.14 -4.89
C GLN A 337 12.35 24.79 -5.25
N LYS A 338 11.39 25.66 -4.90
CA LYS A 338 9.99 25.52 -5.34
C LYS A 338 9.80 26.04 -6.75
N ILE A 339 9.19 25.23 -7.60
CA ILE A 339 8.85 25.58 -8.98
C ILE A 339 7.36 25.34 -9.17
N PHE A 340 6.61 26.41 -9.36
CA PHE A 340 5.19 26.33 -9.66
C PHE A 340 4.98 26.12 -11.16
N THR A 341 4.22 25.10 -11.55
CA THR A 341 3.92 24.79 -12.95
C THR A 341 2.44 25.01 -13.24
N ALA A 342 2.13 25.99 -14.09
CA ALA A 342 0.76 26.14 -14.58
C ALA A 342 0.48 25.05 -15.63
N PRO A 343 -0.62 24.27 -15.55
CA PRO A 343 -0.91 23.22 -16.52
C PRO A 343 -0.89 23.74 -17.97
N GLY A 344 -0.40 22.93 -18.91
CA GLY A 344 -0.28 23.29 -20.32
C GLY A 344 1.09 23.90 -20.65
N GLU A 345 1.11 24.95 -21.47
CA GLU A 345 2.36 25.53 -21.98
C GLU A 345 3.29 26.04 -20.86
N GLY A 346 2.74 26.57 -19.77
CA GLY A 346 3.53 27.04 -18.63
C GLY A 346 4.34 25.93 -17.96
N GLU A 347 3.79 24.71 -17.87
CA GLU A 347 4.48 23.54 -17.33
C GLU A 347 5.61 23.10 -18.27
N LYS A 348 5.35 23.10 -19.58
CA LYS A 348 6.36 22.78 -20.59
C LYS A 348 7.55 23.74 -20.52
N VAL A 349 7.30 25.04 -20.49
CA VAL A 349 8.34 26.08 -20.37
C VAL A 349 9.12 25.95 -19.06
N ALA A 350 8.44 25.64 -17.94
CA ALA A 350 9.12 25.42 -16.68
C ALA A 350 10.01 24.18 -16.71
N TYR A 351 9.57 23.09 -17.34
CA TYR A 351 10.38 21.88 -17.50
C TYR A 351 11.57 22.13 -18.42
N GLU A 352 11.39 22.80 -19.56
CA GLU A 352 12.51 23.12 -20.46
C GLU A 352 13.58 23.96 -19.75
N ARG A 353 13.16 24.97 -18.98
CA ARG A 353 14.08 25.83 -18.21
C ARG A 353 14.81 25.08 -17.10
N GLU A 354 14.11 24.21 -16.38
CA GLU A 354 14.60 23.67 -15.11
C GLU A 354 15.20 22.26 -15.21
N LEU A 355 14.73 21.47 -16.19
CA LEU A 355 15.12 20.09 -16.49
C LEU A 355 15.99 19.96 -17.76
N GLY A 356 16.23 21.06 -18.48
CA GLY A 356 17.16 21.10 -19.63
C GLY A 356 18.59 20.66 -19.28
N GLU A 357 19.51 20.73 -20.24
CA GLU A 357 20.88 20.21 -20.06
C GLU A 357 21.56 20.77 -18.79
N GLY A 358 21.92 19.87 -17.87
CA GLY A 358 22.56 20.21 -16.59
C GLY A 358 21.64 20.79 -15.51
N GLY A 359 20.33 20.87 -15.76
CA GLY A 359 19.33 21.41 -14.82
C GLY A 359 19.09 20.52 -13.61
N VAL A 360 18.98 19.20 -13.83
CA VAL A 360 18.91 18.14 -12.82
C VAL A 360 19.61 16.87 -13.32
N ASP A 361 20.01 15.98 -12.41
CA ASP A 361 20.66 14.69 -12.72
C ASP A 361 19.66 13.53 -12.69
N MET A 362 18.67 13.61 -11.80
CA MET A 362 17.66 12.59 -11.61
C MET A 362 16.25 13.18 -11.55
N ILE A 363 15.25 12.36 -11.84
CA ILE A 363 13.84 12.74 -11.68
C ILE A 363 13.04 11.70 -10.90
N CYS A 364 12.20 12.16 -9.97
CA CYS A 364 11.20 11.35 -9.28
C CYS A 364 9.80 11.92 -9.57
N GLU A 365 8.91 11.09 -10.12
CA GLU A 365 7.50 11.46 -10.32
C GLU A 365 6.61 10.79 -9.28
N ALA A 366 5.97 11.60 -8.43
CA ALA A 366 5.03 11.17 -7.40
C ALA A 366 3.57 11.50 -7.79
N VAL A 367 3.20 11.12 -9.01
CA VAL A 367 1.99 11.58 -9.72
C VAL A 367 0.86 10.55 -9.79
N GLY A 368 1.01 9.41 -9.12
CA GLY A 368 -0.06 8.42 -8.98
C GLY A 368 0.42 7.00 -9.24
N PHE A 369 -0.57 6.11 -9.30
CA PHE A 369 -0.38 4.68 -9.45
C PHE A 369 -1.18 4.17 -10.64
N GLU A 370 -0.70 3.10 -11.26
CA GLU A 370 -1.42 2.32 -12.25
C GLU A 370 -1.65 0.90 -11.75
N LYS A 371 -2.69 0.25 -12.28
CA LYS A 371 -3.01 -1.14 -11.97
C LYS A 371 -1.80 -2.03 -12.25
N ALA A 372 -1.55 -3.00 -11.38
CA ALA A 372 -0.55 -4.02 -11.66
C ALA A 372 -0.98 -4.83 -12.90
N GLY A 373 -0.02 -5.52 -13.52
CA GLY A 373 -0.29 -6.37 -14.67
C GLY A 373 -1.44 -7.35 -14.38
N LEU A 374 -2.48 -7.29 -15.19
CA LEU A 374 -3.63 -8.16 -15.05
C LEU A 374 -3.34 -9.54 -15.64
N PRO A 375 -3.92 -10.61 -15.10
CA PRO A 375 -3.92 -11.89 -15.79
C PRO A 375 -4.65 -11.75 -17.14
N ARG A 376 -4.34 -12.62 -18.10
CA ARG A 376 -5.08 -12.68 -19.35
C ARG A 376 -6.49 -13.17 -19.06
N LEU A 377 -7.50 -12.45 -19.54
CA LEU A 377 -8.91 -12.80 -19.37
C LEU A 377 -9.54 -13.07 -20.73
N GLU A 378 -10.28 -14.16 -20.84
CA GLU A 378 -10.80 -14.68 -22.10
C GLU A 378 -12.22 -15.21 -21.94
N ARG A 379 -13.05 -15.11 -22.99
CA ARG A 379 -14.34 -15.78 -23.11
C ARG A 379 -14.17 -16.97 -24.04
N ARG A 380 -14.66 -18.14 -23.64
CA ARG A 380 -14.62 -19.34 -24.45
C ARG A 380 -15.87 -19.39 -25.34
N GLY A 381 -15.70 -19.08 -26.63
CA GLY A 381 -16.72 -19.31 -27.66
C GLY A 381 -16.67 -20.73 -28.25
N GLU A 382 -17.65 -21.08 -29.08
CA GLU A 382 -17.66 -22.35 -29.85
C GLU A 382 -16.55 -22.40 -30.92
N ARG A 383 -16.04 -21.25 -31.36
CA ARG A 383 -14.92 -21.14 -32.29
C ARG A 383 -13.62 -20.89 -31.54
N ALA A 384 -12.61 -21.74 -31.80
CA ALA A 384 -11.27 -21.56 -31.26
C ALA A 384 -10.66 -20.24 -31.79
N GLY A 385 -10.39 -19.30 -30.88
CA GLY A 385 -9.69 -18.04 -31.20
C GLY A 385 -10.53 -16.75 -31.15
N GLU A 386 -11.85 -16.84 -30.89
CA GLU A 386 -12.71 -15.66 -30.73
C GLU A 386 -12.98 -15.35 -29.24
N GLY A 387 -12.66 -14.13 -28.78
CA GLY A 387 -13.22 -13.57 -27.54
C GLY A 387 -12.24 -13.19 -26.42
N GLY A 388 -11.21 -12.37 -26.69
CA GLY A 388 -10.45 -11.73 -25.61
C GLY A 388 -11.34 -10.80 -24.77
N VAL A 389 -11.15 -10.76 -23.46
CA VAL A 389 -11.71 -9.67 -22.65
C VAL A 389 -10.88 -8.42 -22.93
N GLY A 390 -11.55 -7.36 -23.39
CA GLY A 390 -10.91 -6.10 -23.75
C GLY A 390 -10.44 -5.29 -22.54
N ARG A 391 -10.36 -3.97 -22.71
CA ARG A 391 -10.06 -3.07 -21.59
C ARG A 391 -11.18 -3.16 -20.55
N ILE A 392 -10.83 -3.53 -19.33
CA ILE A 392 -11.79 -3.63 -18.23
C ILE A 392 -11.82 -2.37 -17.35
N GLU A 393 -13.02 -2.02 -16.92
CA GLU A 393 -13.31 -0.95 -15.98
C GLU A 393 -14.11 -1.49 -14.79
N ALA A 394 -13.95 -0.86 -13.63
CA ALA A 394 -14.73 -1.21 -12.45
C ALA A 394 -15.94 -0.29 -12.32
N ASP A 395 -17.08 -0.88 -11.95
CA ASP A 395 -18.10 -0.17 -11.20
C ASP A 395 -17.60 0.03 -9.76
N GLY A 396 -17.25 1.27 -9.41
CA GLY A 396 -16.74 1.62 -8.09
C GLY A 396 -17.77 1.53 -6.96
N LEU A 397 -19.04 1.20 -7.24
CA LEU A 397 -20.08 1.02 -6.22
C LEU A 397 -20.32 -0.46 -5.89
N THR A 398 -20.30 -1.32 -6.91
CA THR A 398 -20.61 -2.76 -6.81
C THR A 398 -19.38 -3.65 -6.88
N GLY A 399 -18.28 -3.16 -7.44
CA GLY A 399 -17.04 -3.90 -7.69
C GLY A 399 -17.14 -4.83 -8.90
N GLY A 400 -18.26 -4.81 -9.64
CA GLY A 400 -18.38 -5.49 -10.93
C GLY A 400 -17.36 -4.96 -11.93
N LEU A 401 -16.72 -5.87 -12.66
CA LEU A 401 -15.84 -5.52 -13.77
C LEU A 401 -16.59 -5.65 -15.09
N ARG A 402 -16.45 -4.65 -15.95
CA ARG A 402 -17.08 -4.56 -17.27
C ARG A 402 -16.06 -4.31 -18.36
N ASP A 403 -16.35 -4.79 -19.57
CA ASP A 403 -15.67 -4.36 -20.79
C ASP A 403 -16.67 -3.72 -21.78
N GLU A 404 -16.27 -3.57 -23.04
CA GLU A 404 -17.13 -2.99 -24.09
C GLU A 404 -18.44 -3.76 -24.28
N GLY A 405 -18.49 -5.05 -23.92
CA GLY A 405 -19.68 -5.89 -23.98
C GLY A 405 -20.61 -5.78 -22.76
N GLY A 406 -20.27 -4.95 -21.76
CA GLY A 406 -21.03 -4.81 -20.52
C GLY A 406 -20.41 -5.54 -19.33
N GLU A 407 -21.20 -5.81 -18.30
CA GLU A 407 -20.73 -6.49 -17.09
C GLU A 407 -20.24 -7.91 -17.40
N ILE A 408 -19.06 -8.25 -16.88
CA ILE A 408 -18.48 -9.57 -17.02
C ILE A 408 -18.93 -10.42 -15.83
N ARG A 409 -19.81 -11.38 -16.11
CA ARG A 409 -20.44 -12.22 -15.09
C ARG A 409 -19.42 -12.87 -14.17
N GLY A 410 -19.64 -12.73 -12.86
CA GLY A 410 -18.80 -13.35 -11.84
C GLY A 410 -17.42 -12.73 -11.65
N LEU A 411 -17.07 -11.69 -12.40
CA LEU A 411 -15.76 -11.03 -12.31
C LEU A 411 -15.86 -9.75 -11.47
N LYS A 412 -15.20 -9.73 -10.32
CA LYS A 412 -15.19 -8.59 -9.40
C LYS A 412 -13.77 -8.05 -9.20
N GLY A 413 -13.63 -6.76 -8.93
CA GLY A 413 -12.36 -6.08 -8.73
C GLY A 413 -12.34 -5.29 -7.43
N VAL A 414 -11.24 -5.39 -6.67
CA VAL A 414 -11.08 -4.70 -5.38
C VAL A 414 -9.69 -4.11 -5.14
N GLY A 415 -9.60 -3.25 -4.13
CA GLY A 415 -8.34 -2.68 -3.64
C GLY A 415 -7.89 -1.48 -4.46
N ILE A 416 -6.61 -1.11 -4.36
CA ILE A 416 -6.07 0.08 -5.06
C ILE A 416 -6.17 -0.01 -6.60
N ALA A 417 -6.26 -1.22 -7.16
CA ALA A 417 -6.48 -1.42 -8.60
C ALA A 417 -7.91 -1.05 -9.03
N TRP A 418 -8.87 -1.27 -8.14
CA TRP A 418 -10.31 -1.15 -8.36
C TRP A 418 -10.97 -0.55 -7.10
N PRO A 419 -10.63 0.70 -6.75
CA PRO A 419 -11.06 1.29 -5.50
C PRO A 419 -12.56 1.59 -5.53
N GLU A 420 -13.18 1.59 -4.35
CA GLU A 420 -14.52 2.14 -4.18
C GLU A 420 -14.52 3.61 -4.61
N ARG A 421 -15.52 4.01 -5.38
CA ARG A 421 -15.79 5.42 -5.69
C ARG A 421 -16.65 5.99 -4.58
N VAL A 422 -16.12 6.99 -3.88
CA VAL A 422 -16.85 7.71 -2.83
C VAL A 422 -17.13 9.13 -3.27
N THR A 423 -18.27 9.68 -2.85
CA THR A 423 -18.60 11.10 -3.01
C THR A 423 -18.75 11.70 -1.62
N ASP A 424 -18.00 12.77 -1.35
CA ASP A 424 -18.08 13.44 -0.06
C ASP A 424 -19.31 14.37 0.02
N LYS A 425 -19.55 14.97 1.21
CA LYS A 425 -20.72 15.83 1.42
C LYS A 425 -20.69 17.15 0.64
N GLU A 426 -19.54 17.51 0.07
CA GLU A 426 -19.36 18.69 -0.79
C GLU A 426 -19.44 18.31 -2.29
N GLY A 427 -19.75 17.04 -2.60
CA GLY A 427 -19.87 16.54 -3.98
C GLY A 427 -18.55 16.17 -4.63
N ASN A 428 -17.43 16.19 -3.90
CA ASN A 428 -16.15 15.78 -4.46
C ASN A 428 -16.10 14.25 -4.57
N VAL A 429 -15.64 13.77 -5.72
CA VAL A 429 -15.50 12.34 -5.98
C VAL A 429 -14.05 11.91 -5.74
N GLU A 430 -13.87 10.89 -4.92
CA GLU A 430 -12.55 10.32 -4.61
C GLU A 430 -12.54 8.79 -4.77
N SER A 431 -11.35 8.22 -4.89
CA SER A 431 -11.12 6.78 -4.81
C SER A 431 -10.70 6.40 -3.39
N ALA A 432 -11.47 5.52 -2.74
CA ALA A 432 -11.22 5.11 -1.38
C ALA A 432 -10.09 4.05 -1.32
N VAL A 433 -8.90 4.46 -0.88
CA VAL A 433 -7.73 3.59 -0.76
C VAL A 433 -7.24 3.55 0.68
N GLY A 434 -7.22 2.35 1.26
CA GLY A 434 -6.74 2.10 2.62
C GLY A 434 -7.36 0.83 3.20
N LEU A 435 -6.66 0.18 4.14
CA LEU A 435 -7.06 -1.13 4.69
C LEU A 435 -8.51 -1.11 5.21
N TRP A 436 -8.81 -0.19 6.11
CA TRP A 436 -10.15 -0.07 6.67
C TRP A 436 -11.21 0.30 5.63
N LYS A 437 -10.85 1.10 4.62
CA LYS A 437 -11.75 1.46 3.53
C LYS A 437 -12.09 0.23 2.67
N PHE A 438 -11.09 -0.59 2.33
CA PHE A 438 -11.31 -1.85 1.63
C PHE A 438 -12.23 -2.77 2.43
N MET A 439 -12.02 -2.90 3.73
CA MET A 439 -12.87 -3.72 4.60
C MET A 439 -14.31 -3.22 4.64
N ARG A 440 -14.53 -1.92 4.85
CA ARG A 440 -15.87 -1.31 4.84
C ARG A 440 -16.59 -1.52 3.52
N TYR A 441 -15.86 -1.33 2.41
CA TYR A 441 -16.38 -1.55 1.07
C TYR A 441 -16.81 -3.02 0.89
N LEU A 442 -15.93 -3.96 1.20
CA LEU A 442 -16.17 -5.39 1.06
C LEU A 442 -17.35 -5.87 1.90
N LYS A 443 -17.47 -5.42 3.15
CA LYS A 443 -18.64 -5.72 3.99
C LYS A 443 -19.97 -5.26 3.39
N ARG A 444 -19.96 -4.25 2.51
CA ARG A 444 -21.16 -3.77 1.81
C ARG A 444 -21.48 -4.61 0.57
N VAL A 445 -20.48 -4.96 -0.23
CA VAL A 445 -20.68 -5.53 -1.58
C VAL A 445 -20.58 -7.05 -1.64
N VAL A 446 -19.77 -7.68 -0.77
CA VAL A 446 -19.58 -9.15 -0.78
C VAL A 446 -20.88 -9.93 -0.52
N PRO A 447 -21.81 -9.50 0.36
CA PRO A 447 -23.08 -10.21 0.55
C PRO A 447 -23.91 -10.32 -0.74
N GLU A 448 -23.80 -9.34 -1.64
CA GLU A 448 -24.46 -9.39 -2.95
C GLU A 448 -23.73 -10.35 -3.90
N TRP A 449 -22.40 -10.29 -3.95
CA TRP A 449 -21.59 -11.22 -4.75
C TRP A 449 -21.83 -12.68 -4.36
N ALA A 450 -21.93 -12.95 -3.06
CA ALA A 450 -22.20 -14.28 -2.52
C ALA A 450 -23.59 -14.81 -2.90
N ARG A 451 -24.58 -13.93 -3.11
CA ARG A 451 -25.91 -14.32 -3.62
C ARG A 451 -25.87 -14.58 -5.11
N GLU A 452 -25.12 -13.79 -5.88
CA GLU A 452 -24.99 -13.93 -7.33
C GLU A 452 -24.18 -15.17 -7.75
N SER A 453 -23.30 -15.66 -6.88
CA SER A 453 -22.39 -16.77 -7.17
C SER A 453 -22.97 -18.16 -6.91
N LYS A 454 -24.08 -18.25 -6.16
CA LYS A 454 -24.82 -19.48 -5.90
C LYS A 454 -25.67 -19.82 -7.12
#